data_AF-A0A899FYP3-F1
#
_entry.id   AF-A0A899FYP3-F1
#
_cell.length_a   1.000
_cell.length_b   1.000
_cell.length_c   1.000
_cell.angle_alpha   90.00
_cell.angle_beta   90.00
_cell.angle_gamma   90.00
#
_symmetry.space_group_name_H-M   'P 1'
#
loop_
_entity.id
_entity.type
_entity.pdbx_description
1 polymer ?
#
loop_
_entity_poly.entity_id
_entity_poly.type
_entity_poly.pdbx_seq_one_letter_code
_entity_poly.pdbx_strand_id
1 'polypeptide(L)'
;MGFYESSFLIRRYLSLSKNYNFSDKLPTLTCSELVDVELYSIIAIICKDHINIWYEQITHDKSFIEESLLLISHVVKELEKRFFMMKHELLLLHNIPMIAIKHINGITQKILQADITSHRTFDEIFHEFQHHPALDSYENECLYLRLIADTLIASFLPPDDLKSECERVIIREILSDFVFKRIIDKLSEPSILFEIIAKV
;
A
#
# COMPACT_ATOMS: atom_id res chain seq x y z
N MET A 1 -14.19 -6.19 -8.14
CA MET A 1 -13.82 -7.08 -9.27
C MET A 1 -14.68 -8.32 -9.18
N GLY A 2 -15.08 -8.95 -10.29
CA GLY A 2 -15.85 -10.19 -10.25
C GLY A 2 -14.92 -11.41 -10.06
N PHE A 3 -15.34 -12.43 -9.31
CA PHE A 3 -14.54 -13.65 -9.04
C PHE A 3 -13.92 -14.29 -10.29
N TYR A 4 -14.63 -14.25 -11.43
CA TYR A 4 -14.14 -14.75 -12.72
C TYR A 4 -12.97 -13.95 -13.29
N GLU A 5 -12.96 -12.63 -13.10
CA GLU A 5 -11.91 -11.73 -13.58
C GLU A 5 -10.63 -11.94 -12.75
N SER A 6 -10.80 -12.04 -11.43
CA SER A 6 -9.75 -12.38 -10.47
C SER A 6 -9.07 -13.71 -10.85
N SER A 7 -9.85 -14.78 -11.06
CA SER A 7 -9.29 -16.07 -11.45
C SER A 7 -8.57 -16.06 -12.81
N PHE A 8 -9.00 -15.23 -13.77
CA PHE A 8 -8.35 -15.10 -15.07
C PHE A 8 -6.97 -14.45 -14.96
N LEU A 9 -6.86 -13.35 -14.20
CA LEU A 9 -5.60 -12.64 -13.98
C LEU A 9 -4.56 -13.55 -13.33
N ILE A 10 -4.94 -14.27 -12.27
CA ILE A 10 -4.04 -15.17 -11.54
C ILE A 10 -3.47 -16.23 -12.48
N ARG A 11 -4.33 -16.93 -13.25
CA ARG A 11 -3.88 -18.00 -14.18
C ARG A 11 -2.99 -17.47 -15.31
N ARG A 12 -3.20 -16.22 -15.73
CA ARG A 12 -2.49 -15.64 -16.88
C ARG A 12 -1.10 -15.12 -16.50
N TYR A 13 -0.97 -14.50 -15.33
CA TYR A 13 0.24 -13.75 -14.98
C TYR A 13 1.06 -14.36 -13.85
N LEU A 14 0.48 -15.26 -13.05
CA LEU A 14 1.22 -16.01 -12.03
C LEU A 14 1.42 -17.44 -12.50
N SER A 15 2.67 -17.80 -12.76
CA SER A 15 3.07 -19.20 -12.89
C SER A 15 3.31 -19.76 -11.49
N LEU A 16 2.24 -20.07 -10.76
CA LEU A 16 2.37 -20.95 -9.61
C LEU A 16 2.90 -22.29 -10.14
N SER A 17 4.01 -22.78 -9.60
CA SER A 17 4.79 -23.90 -10.15
C SER A 17 3.94 -25.12 -10.52
N LYS A 18 4.49 -26.02 -11.35
CA LYS A 18 3.90 -27.28 -11.86
C LYS A 18 3.24 -28.20 -10.80
N ASN A 19 3.40 -27.91 -9.51
CA ASN A 19 2.84 -28.68 -8.39
C ASN A 19 1.47 -28.20 -7.91
N TYR A 20 0.93 -27.09 -8.42
CA TYR A 20 -0.39 -26.59 -8.02
C TYR A 20 -1.37 -26.62 -9.20
N ASN A 21 -2.26 -27.60 -9.18
CA ASN A 21 -3.45 -27.59 -10.03
C ASN A 21 -4.42 -26.55 -9.46
N PHE A 22 -4.86 -25.56 -10.23
CA PHE A 22 -5.89 -24.58 -9.79
C PHE A 22 -7.25 -25.22 -9.42
N SER A 23 -7.42 -26.51 -9.68
CA SER A 23 -8.54 -27.30 -9.17
C SER A 23 -8.44 -27.57 -7.66
N ASP A 24 -7.23 -27.49 -7.09
CA ASP A 24 -6.91 -27.75 -5.69
C ASP A 24 -6.25 -26.50 -5.07
N LYS A 25 -7.10 -25.62 -4.53
CA LYS A 25 -6.84 -24.53 -3.56
C LYS A 25 -5.50 -23.77 -3.65
N LEU A 26 -5.58 -22.46 -3.89
CA LEU A 26 -4.43 -21.54 -3.81
C LEU A 26 -3.74 -21.64 -2.43
N PRO A 27 -2.41 -21.48 -2.36
CA PRO A 27 -1.73 -21.39 -1.07
C PRO A 27 -2.32 -20.25 -0.24
N THR A 28 -2.52 -20.47 1.05
CA THR A 28 -3.13 -19.45 1.90
C THR A 28 -2.14 -18.32 2.17
N LEU A 29 -2.56 -17.09 1.86
CA LEU A 29 -1.86 -15.86 2.22
C LEU A 29 -2.37 -15.30 3.53
N THR A 30 -3.67 -15.43 3.76
CA THR A 30 -4.39 -14.94 4.93
C THR A 30 -5.31 -16.02 5.50
N CYS A 31 -6.02 -15.69 6.58
CA CYS A 31 -7.05 -16.51 7.18
C CYS A 31 -8.34 -16.57 6.34
N SER A 32 -8.46 -15.77 5.28
CA SER A 32 -9.67 -15.67 4.45
C SER A 32 -9.39 -16.01 2.99
N GLU A 33 -9.98 -17.11 2.51
CA GLU A 33 -9.83 -17.56 1.13
C GLU A 33 -10.35 -16.53 0.10
N LEU A 34 -11.37 -15.76 0.45
CA LEU A 34 -11.91 -14.71 -0.42
C LEU A 34 -10.93 -13.55 -0.56
N VAL A 35 -10.24 -13.19 0.53
CA VAL A 35 -9.22 -12.14 0.52
C VAL A 35 -8.00 -12.62 -0.27
N ASP A 36 -7.61 -13.89 -0.10
CA ASP A 36 -6.48 -14.47 -0.82
C ASP A 36 -6.66 -14.41 -2.34
N VAL A 37 -7.85 -14.73 -2.85
CA VAL A 37 -8.15 -14.64 -4.29
C VAL A 37 -7.94 -13.21 -4.81
N GLU A 38 -8.43 -12.20 -4.09
CA GLU A 38 -8.26 -10.81 -4.51
C GLU A 38 -6.80 -10.35 -4.37
N LEU A 39 -6.10 -10.76 -3.31
CA LEU A 39 -4.67 -10.48 -3.14
C LEU A 39 -3.83 -11.10 -4.26
N TYR A 40 -4.06 -12.36 -4.62
CA TYR A 40 -3.39 -12.97 -5.76
C TYR A 40 -3.69 -12.25 -7.07
N SER A 41 -4.91 -11.70 -7.23
CA SER A 41 -5.28 -10.91 -8.40
C SER A 41 -4.53 -9.59 -8.45
N ILE A 42 -4.35 -8.93 -7.31
CA ILE A 42 -3.51 -7.73 -7.18
C ILE A 42 -2.05 -8.06 -7.51
N ILE A 43 -1.52 -9.17 -6.98
CA ILE A 43 -0.14 -9.60 -7.26
C ILE A 43 0.02 -9.91 -8.76
N ALA A 44 -0.96 -10.56 -9.38
CA ALA A 44 -0.96 -10.83 -10.81
C ALA A 44 -0.90 -9.53 -11.65
N ILE A 45 -1.64 -8.49 -11.25
CA ILE A 45 -1.59 -7.16 -11.88
C ILE A 45 -0.22 -6.53 -11.71
N ILE A 46 0.37 -6.61 -10.51
CA ILE A 46 1.71 -6.09 -10.23
C ILE A 46 2.75 -6.78 -11.14
N CYS A 47 2.74 -8.11 -11.21
CA CYS A 47 3.65 -8.85 -12.07
C CYS A 47 3.47 -8.48 -13.54
N LYS A 48 2.22 -8.41 -14.02
CA LYS A 48 1.89 -8.00 -15.39
C LYS A 48 2.45 -6.62 -15.73
N ASP A 49 2.17 -5.62 -14.90
CA ASP A 49 2.42 -4.22 -15.25
C ASP A 49 3.84 -3.75 -14.89
N HIS A 50 4.53 -4.42 -13.98
CA HIS A 50 5.84 -3.97 -13.48
C HIS A 50 6.98 -4.96 -13.66
N ILE A 51 6.72 -6.25 -13.87
CA ILE A 51 7.77 -7.27 -14.08
C ILE A 51 7.76 -7.74 -15.53
N ASN A 52 6.64 -8.27 -16.01
CA ASN A 52 6.56 -8.92 -17.30
C ASN A 52 6.91 -8.00 -18.48
N ILE A 53 6.55 -6.71 -18.41
CA ILE A 53 6.77 -5.74 -19.50
C ILE A 53 8.24 -5.68 -19.91
N TRP A 54 9.17 -5.77 -18.97
CA TRP A 54 10.61 -5.73 -19.27
C TRP A 54 11.26 -7.12 -19.16
N TYR A 55 10.83 -7.97 -18.22
CA TYR A 55 11.47 -9.25 -17.97
C TYR A 55 11.28 -10.24 -19.13
N GLU A 56 10.07 -10.30 -19.72
CA GLU A 56 9.77 -11.16 -20.87
C GLU A 56 10.54 -10.74 -22.14
N GLN A 57 10.99 -9.48 -22.21
CA GLN A 57 11.83 -8.99 -23.31
C GLN A 57 13.29 -9.48 -23.19
N ILE A 58 13.73 -9.81 -21.98
CA ILE A 58 15.09 -10.23 -21.68
C ILE A 58 15.20 -11.76 -21.65
N THR A 59 14.21 -12.44 -21.06
CA THR A 59 14.22 -13.90 -20.88
C THR A 59 12.81 -14.49 -20.85
N HIS A 60 12.71 -15.78 -21.19
CA HIS A 60 11.47 -16.56 -21.04
C HIS A 60 11.42 -17.37 -19.74
N ASP A 61 12.43 -17.22 -18.90
CA ASP A 61 12.42 -17.79 -17.55
C ASP A 61 11.28 -17.17 -16.72
N LYS A 62 10.70 -17.96 -15.82
CA LYS A 62 9.63 -17.53 -14.92
C LYS A 62 10.02 -17.59 -13.44
N SER A 63 11.23 -18.05 -13.14
CA SER A 63 11.77 -18.15 -11.78
C SER A 63 11.59 -16.86 -10.99
N PHE A 64 11.90 -15.72 -11.60
CA PHE A 64 11.82 -14.42 -10.95
C PHE A 64 10.39 -14.01 -10.57
N ILE A 65 9.39 -14.37 -11.37
CA ILE A 65 7.98 -14.12 -11.07
C ILE A 65 7.56 -14.99 -9.88
N GLU A 66 8.03 -16.24 -9.84
CA GLU A 66 7.79 -17.16 -8.72
C GLU A 66 8.43 -16.66 -7.42
N GLU A 67 9.69 -16.20 -7.49
CA GLU A 67 10.41 -15.60 -6.36
C GLU A 67 9.72 -14.33 -5.87
N SER A 68 9.32 -13.44 -6.78
CA SER A 68 8.56 -12.22 -6.44
C SER A 68 7.25 -12.55 -5.73
N LEU A 69 6.54 -13.59 -6.20
CA LEU A 69 5.30 -14.05 -5.58
C LEU A 69 5.53 -14.58 -4.16
N LEU A 70 6.59 -15.38 -3.96
CA LEU A 70 6.97 -15.89 -2.65
C LEU A 70 7.33 -14.76 -1.68
N LEU A 71 8.10 -13.78 -2.16
CA LEU A 71 8.49 -12.61 -1.38
C LEU A 71 7.28 -11.77 -0.96
N ILE A 72 6.38 -11.43 -1.90
CA ILE A 72 5.15 -10.70 -1.57
C ILE A 72 4.27 -11.53 -0.61
N SER A 73 4.21 -12.86 -0.79
CA SER A 73 3.47 -13.74 0.11
C SER A 73 4.02 -13.70 1.54
N HIS A 74 5.35 -13.61 1.70
CA HIS A 74 5.98 -13.43 3.01
C HIS A 74 5.57 -12.10 3.65
N VAL A 75 5.65 -11.00 2.87
CA VAL A 75 5.25 -9.67 3.34
C VAL A 75 3.79 -9.64 3.79
N VAL A 76 2.87 -10.23 3.00
CA VAL A 76 1.44 -10.32 3.36
C VAL A 76 1.22 -11.09 4.66
N LYS A 77 1.91 -12.21 4.85
CA LYS A 77 1.79 -13.03 6.08
C LYS A 77 2.30 -12.29 7.32
N GLU A 78 3.42 -11.59 7.21
CA GLU A 78 3.96 -10.80 8.33
C GLU A 78 3.05 -9.59 8.63
N LEU A 79 2.47 -8.97 7.60
CA LEU A 79 1.45 -7.93 7.75
C LEU A 79 0.20 -8.45 8.48
N GLU A 80 -0.33 -9.60 8.06
CA GLU A 80 -1.49 -10.23 8.70
C GLU A 80 -1.21 -10.55 10.16
N LYS A 81 -0.05 -11.16 10.44
CA LYS A 81 0.35 -11.47 11.82
C LYS A 81 0.40 -10.20 12.67
N ARG A 82 1.00 -9.12 12.18
CA ARG A 82 1.05 -7.84 12.90
C ARG A 82 -0.32 -7.21 13.08
N PHE A 83 -1.17 -7.30 12.06
CA PHE A 83 -2.56 -6.87 12.13
C PHE A 83 -3.25 -7.53 13.32
N PHE A 84 -3.18 -8.85 13.45
CA PHE A 84 -3.77 -9.56 14.59
C PHE A 84 -3.10 -9.32 15.94
N MET A 85 -1.84 -8.87 15.97
CA MET A 85 -1.16 -8.49 17.21
C MET A 85 -1.57 -7.09 17.71
N MET A 86 -2.22 -6.27 16.89
CA MET A 86 -2.64 -4.92 17.27
C MET A 86 -3.97 -4.93 18.04
N LYS A 87 -4.09 -3.97 18.98
CA LYS A 87 -5.37 -3.68 19.65
C LYS A 87 -6.24 -2.81 18.75
N HIS A 88 -7.09 -3.46 17.97
CA HIS A 88 -7.95 -2.81 16.97
C HIS A 88 -8.86 -1.76 17.60
N GLU A 89 -9.42 -1.99 18.79
CA GLU A 89 -10.31 -1.00 19.42
C GLU A 89 -9.54 0.29 19.75
N LEU A 90 -8.32 0.17 20.25
CA LEU A 90 -7.49 1.33 20.56
C LEU A 90 -7.08 2.08 19.28
N LEU A 91 -6.74 1.36 18.21
CA LEU A 91 -6.37 1.98 16.95
C LEU A 91 -7.55 2.77 16.36
N LEU A 92 -8.72 2.13 16.26
CA LEU A 92 -9.90 2.66 15.57
C LEU A 92 -10.68 3.68 16.39
N LEU A 93 -10.82 3.46 17.71
CA LEU A 93 -11.68 4.30 18.56
C LEU A 93 -10.91 5.37 19.33
N HIS A 94 -9.59 5.28 19.39
CA HIS A 94 -8.76 6.24 20.12
C HIS A 94 -7.69 6.87 19.23
N ASN A 95 -6.73 6.11 18.72
CA ASN A 95 -5.54 6.67 18.08
C ASN A 95 -5.85 7.45 16.80
N ILE A 96 -6.60 6.85 15.86
CA ILE A 96 -6.97 7.51 14.61
C ILE A 96 -7.88 8.71 14.87
N PRO A 97 -9.00 8.61 15.63
CA PRO A 97 -9.84 9.76 15.95
C PRO A 97 -9.08 10.87 16.68
N MET A 98 -8.20 10.54 17.62
CA MET A 98 -7.39 11.52 18.34
C MET A 98 -6.50 12.31 17.39
N ILE A 99 -5.82 11.64 16.45
CA ILE A 99 -4.98 12.30 15.43
C ILE A 99 -5.85 13.20 14.55
N ALA A 100 -7.01 12.72 14.09
CA ALA A 100 -7.93 13.49 13.26
C ALA A 100 -8.47 14.73 13.98
N ILE A 101 -8.92 14.59 15.24
CA ILE A 101 -9.41 15.69 16.07
C ILE A 101 -8.30 16.72 16.31
N LYS A 102 -7.08 16.26 16.63
CA LYS A 102 -5.92 17.16 16.80
C LYS A 102 -5.64 17.94 15.53
N HIS A 103 -5.72 17.30 14.37
CA HIS A 103 -5.53 17.93 13.07
C HIS A 103 -6.61 18.99 12.80
N ILE A 104 -7.89 18.64 12.94
CA ILE A 104 -9.03 19.54 12.73
C ILE A 104 -8.99 20.74 13.68
N ASN A 105 -8.75 20.51 14.97
CA ASN A 105 -8.67 21.58 15.96
C ASN A 105 -7.51 22.54 15.66
N GLY A 106 -6.36 22.00 15.26
CA GLY A 106 -5.18 22.79 14.91
C GLY A 106 -5.45 23.73 13.72
N ILE A 107 -6.08 23.22 12.67
CA ILE A 107 -6.44 24.02 11.49
C ILE A 107 -7.49 25.06 11.85
N THR A 108 -8.53 24.66 12.59
CA THR A 108 -9.63 25.57 12.98
C THR A 108 -9.09 26.75 13.79
N GLN A 109 -8.22 26.48 14.77
CA GLN A 109 -7.58 27.53 15.57
C GLN A 109 -6.75 28.49 14.70
N LYS A 110 -6.02 27.96 13.71
CA LYS A 110 -5.20 28.79 12.82
C LYS A 110 -6.01 29.63 11.85
N ILE A 111 -7.11 29.11 11.32
CA ILE A 111 -8.04 29.89 10.50
C ILE A 111 -8.66 31.03 11.32
N LEU A 112 -9.04 30.77 12.57
CA LEU A 112 -9.59 31.81 13.46
C LEU A 112 -8.56 32.88 13.84
N GLN A 113 -7.26 32.52 13.88
CA GLN A 113 -6.15 33.44 14.17
C GLN A 113 -5.64 34.17 12.92
N ALA A 114 -5.84 33.61 11.74
CA ALA A 114 -5.50 34.26 10.49
C ALA A 114 -6.43 35.48 10.32
N ASP A 115 -5.85 36.66 10.48
CA ASP A 115 -6.57 37.92 10.38
C ASP A 115 -7.33 37.98 9.05
N ILE A 116 -8.59 38.45 9.08
CA ILE A 116 -9.50 38.51 7.90
C ILE A 116 -8.90 39.39 6.79
N THR A 117 -7.90 40.21 7.13
CA THR A 117 -7.12 41.09 6.26
C THR A 117 -5.98 40.39 5.52
N SER A 118 -5.56 39.20 5.96
CA SER A 118 -4.54 38.43 5.28
C SER A 118 -5.17 37.74 4.07
N HIS A 119 -4.81 38.17 2.86
CA HIS A 119 -5.24 37.56 1.59
C HIS A 119 -4.62 36.16 1.35
N ARG A 120 -4.38 35.39 2.42
CA ARG A 120 -3.74 34.09 2.38
C ARG A 120 -4.76 33.00 2.03
N THR A 121 -4.32 32.02 1.25
CA THR A 121 -5.15 30.86 0.92
C THR A 121 -5.21 29.87 2.08
N PHE A 122 -6.19 28.96 2.05
CA PHE A 122 -6.24 27.87 3.01
C PHE A 122 -4.96 27.02 2.98
N ASP A 123 -4.44 26.74 1.79
CA ASP A 123 -3.23 25.95 1.60
C ASP A 123 -2.01 26.62 2.23
N GLU A 124 -1.85 27.94 2.06
CA GLU A 124 -0.77 28.70 2.69
C GLU A 124 -0.82 28.62 4.23
N ILE A 125 -2.02 28.78 4.81
CA ILE A 125 -2.23 28.69 6.26
C ILE A 125 -1.95 27.26 6.75
N PHE A 126 -2.38 26.26 5.98
CA PHE A 126 -2.19 24.85 6.30
C PHE A 126 -0.70 24.45 6.26
N HIS A 127 0.00 24.81 5.19
CA HIS A 127 1.44 24.54 5.02
C HIS A 127 2.30 25.23 6.07
N GLU A 128 1.95 26.44 6.51
CA GLU A 128 2.64 27.15 7.60
C GLU A 128 2.44 26.43 8.95
N PHE A 129 1.27 25.85 9.19
CA PHE A 129 0.93 25.21 10.46
C PHE A 129 1.44 23.77 10.58
N GLN A 130 1.29 22.98 9.50
CA GLN A 130 1.68 21.58 9.42
C GLN A 130 2.57 21.40 8.19
N HIS A 131 3.78 21.95 8.28
CA HIS A 131 4.77 21.72 7.23
C HIS A 131 5.13 20.24 7.19
N HIS A 132 4.81 19.59 6.08
CA HIS A 132 5.12 18.20 5.83
C HIS A 132 5.92 18.11 4.51
N PRO A 133 7.12 17.50 4.51
CA PRO A 133 8.03 17.54 3.37
C PRO A 133 7.43 16.95 2.09
N ALA A 134 6.54 15.97 2.22
CA ALA A 134 5.82 15.37 1.10
C ALA A 134 4.87 16.34 0.35
N LEU A 135 4.51 17.48 0.95
CA LEU A 135 3.59 18.43 0.33
C LEU A 135 4.32 19.51 -0.49
N ASP A 136 5.65 19.58 -0.44
CA ASP A 136 6.41 20.64 -1.12
C ASP A 136 6.50 20.43 -2.64
N SER A 137 6.52 19.18 -3.09
CA SER A 137 6.50 18.81 -4.51
C SER A 137 6.08 17.36 -4.70
N TYR A 138 5.67 17.02 -5.93
CA TYR A 138 5.37 15.64 -6.33
C TYR A 138 6.57 14.70 -6.10
N GLU A 139 7.78 15.16 -6.41
CA GLU A 139 9.01 14.38 -6.21
C GLU A 139 9.26 14.10 -4.73
N ASN A 140 9.05 15.10 -3.86
CA ASN A 140 9.20 14.93 -2.42
C ASN A 140 8.15 13.97 -1.86
N GLU A 141 6.92 13.99 -2.37
CA GLU A 141 5.91 13.01 -2.03
C GLU A 141 6.37 11.59 -2.37
N CYS A 142 6.80 11.35 -3.61
CA CYS A 142 7.32 10.05 -4.03
C CYS A 142 8.49 9.58 -3.16
N LEU A 143 9.44 10.48 -2.85
CA LEU A 143 10.58 10.17 -1.98
C LEU A 143 10.14 9.82 -0.56
N TYR A 144 9.17 10.56 -0.01
CA TYR A 144 8.62 10.28 1.32
C TYR A 144 7.95 8.90 1.38
N LEU A 145 7.17 8.53 0.35
CA LEU A 145 6.54 7.21 0.28
C LEU A 145 7.55 6.08 0.12
N ARG A 146 8.63 6.30 -0.65
CA ARG A 146 9.75 5.36 -0.74
C ARG A 146 10.44 5.16 0.61
N LEU A 147 10.65 6.23 1.38
CA LEU A 147 11.23 6.14 2.73
C LEU A 147 10.33 5.33 3.69
N ILE A 148 9.02 5.52 3.62
CA ILE A 148 8.07 4.69 4.37
C ILE A 148 8.18 3.22 3.93
N ALA A 149 8.21 2.96 2.63
CA ALA A 149 8.36 1.61 2.08
C ALA A 149 9.67 0.95 2.55
N ASP A 150 10.81 1.63 2.47
CA ASP A 150 12.09 1.12 2.95
C ASP A 150 12.06 0.77 4.44
N THR A 151 11.43 1.63 5.26
CA THR A 151 11.27 1.40 6.70
C THR A 151 10.45 0.14 6.98
N LEU A 152 9.38 -0.06 6.20
CA LEU A 152 8.51 -1.22 6.33
C LEU A 152 9.19 -2.50 5.83
N ILE A 153 9.90 -2.43 4.70
CA ILE A 153 10.70 -3.52 4.13
C ILE A 153 11.72 -4.03 5.13
N ALA A 154 12.46 -3.13 5.79
CA ALA A 154 13.41 -3.49 6.83
C ALA A 154 12.76 -4.24 8.01
N SER A 155 11.45 -4.08 8.20
CA SER A 155 10.71 -4.79 9.23
C SER A 155 10.02 -6.07 8.74
N PHE A 156 9.67 -6.18 7.45
CA PHE A 156 8.87 -7.28 6.90
C PHE A 156 9.70 -8.35 6.21
N LEU A 157 10.84 -8.00 5.60
CA LEU A 157 11.62 -8.95 4.82
C LEU A 157 12.48 -9.84 5.73
N PRO A 158 12.63 -11.13 5.39
CA PRO A 158 13.64 -11.99 5.98
C PRO A 158 15.04 -11.40 5.80
N PRO A 159 15.99 -11.69 6.71
CA PRO A 159 17.36 -11.17 6.61
C PRO A 159 18.10 -11.56 5.33
N ASP A 160 17.72 -12.67 4.69
CA ASP A 160 18.34 -13.14 3.46
C ASP A 160 17.85 -12.34 2.25
N ASP A 161 16.53 -12.15 2.12
CA ASP A 161 15.90 -11.33 1.08
C ASP A 161 16.28 -9.84 1.24
N LEU A 162 16.48 -9.38 2.48
CA LEU A 162 16.98 -8.03 2.75
C LEU A 162 18.41 -7.81 2.19
N LYS A 163 19.20 -8.84 1.89
CA LYS A 163 20.53 -8.66 1.27
C LYS A 163 20.43 -8.39 -0.23
N SER A 164 19.34 -8.82 -0.87
CA SER A 164 19.14 -8.70 -2.30
C SER A 164 18.70 -7.29 -2.67
N GLU A 165 19.58 -6.51 -3.29
CA GLU A 165 19.25 -5.15 -3.80
C GLU A 165 18.03 -5.19 -4.73
N CYS A 166 17.96 -6.19 -5.61
CA CYS A 166 16.91 -6.31 -6.61
C CYS A 166 15.53 -6.48 -5.96
N GLU A 167 15.42 -7.40 -5.00
CA GLU A 167 14.18 -7.66 -4.26
C GLU A 167 13.72 -6.45 -3.46
N ARG A 168 14.65 -5.80 -2.74
CA ARG A 168 14.32 -4.59 -1.97
C ARG A 168 13.82 -3.47 -2.87
N VAL A 169 14.49 -3.23 -4.00
CA VAL A 169 14.07 -2.19 -4.95
C VAL A 169 12.67 -2.49 -5.48
N ILE A 170 12.39 -3.72 -5.90
CA ILE A 170 11.10 -4.07 -6.48
C ILE A 170 9.97 -3.95 -5.47
N ILE A 171 10.14 -4.52 -4.27
CA ILE A 171 9.12 -4.40 -3.24
C ILE A 171 8.94 -2.94 -2.82
N ARG A 172 10.00 -2.13 -2.78
CA ARG A 172 9.89 -0.70 -2.48
C ARG A 172 9.03 0.02 -3.50
N GLU A 173 9.32 -0.13 -4.79
CA GLU A 173 8.56 0.56 -5.83
C GLU A 173 7.09 0.08 -5.88
N ILE A 174 6.85 -1.21 -5.64
CA ILE A 174 5.48 -1.74 -5.52
C ILE A 174 4.76 -1.07 -4.34
N LEU A 175 5.38 -1.01 -3.16
CA LEU A 175 4.77 -0.43 -1.97
C LEU A 175 4.56 1.08 -2.12
N SER A 176 5.57 1.83 -2.58
CA SER A 176 5.47 3.29 -2.70
C SER A 176 4.45 3.70 -3.77
N ASP A 177 4.57 3.16 -4.97
CA ASP A 177 3.86 3.70 -6.14
C ASP A 177 2.50 3.02 -6.35
N PHE A 178 2.43 1.71 -6.11
CA PHE A 178 1.20 0.96 -6.35
C PHE A 178 0.28 0.91 -5.12
N VAL A 179 0.85 0.86 -3.92
CA VAL A 179 0.06 0.72 -2.69
C VAL A 179 -0.14 2.08 -2.01
N PHE A 180 0.93 2.69 -1.50
CA PHE A 180 0.82 3.88 -0.66
C PHE A 180 0.31 5.09 -1.40
N LYS A 181 0.86 5.40 -2.59
CA LYS A 181 0.42 6.55 -3.36
C LYS A 181 -1.07 6.47 -3.68
N ARG A 182 -1.53 5.31 -4.17
CA ARG A 182 -2.96 5.09 -4.47
C ARG A 182 -3.85 5.20 -3.24
N ILE A 183 -3.41 4.67 -2.09
CA ILE A 183 -4.15 4.77 -0.83
C ILE A 183 -4.24 6.22 -0.39
N ILE A 184 -3.14 6.97 -0.42
CA ILE A 184 -3.09 8.38 -0.01
C ILE A 184 -3.95 9.23 -0.94
N ASP A 185 -3.85 9.05 -2.26
CA ASP A 185 -4.69 9.77 -3.21
C ASP A 185 -6.18 9.50 -2.94
N LYS A 186 -6.54 8.24 -2.65
CA LYS A 186 -7.92 7.87 -2.32
C LYS A 186 -8.39 8.42 -0.98
N LEU A 187 -7.56 8.36 0.06
CA LEU A 187 -7.90 8.87 1.38
C LEU A 187 -7.87 10.41 1.44
N SER A 188 -7.24 11.07 0.47
CA SER A 188 -7.26 12.53 0.34
C SER A 188 -8.58 13.04 -0.25
N GLU A 189 -9.38 12.16 -0.87
CA GLU A 189 -10.71 12.51 -1.38
C GLU A 189 -11.72 12.63 -0.23
N PRO A 190 -12.32 13.82 0.00
CA PRO A 190 -13.26 14.01 1.11
C PRO A 190 -14.48 13.09 1.05
N SER A 191 -14.92 12.74 -0.17
CA SER A 191 -16.03 11.81 -0.38
C SER A 191 -15.71 10.41 0.13
N ILE A 192 -14.49 9.92 -0.12
CA ILE A 192 -14.05 8.59 0.34
C ILE A 192 -13.94 8.57 1.86
N LEU A 193 -13.36 9.61 2.47
CA LEU A 193 -13.31 9.71 3.94
C LEU A 193 -14.72 9.70 4.55
N PHE A 194 -15.65 10.45 3.95
CA PHE A 194 -17.04 10.46 4.40
C PHE A 194 -17.68 9.08 4.29
N GLU A 195 -17.47 8.35 3.18
CA GLU A 195 -18.00 7.01 3.02
C GLU A 195 -17.41 6.03 4.05
N ILE A 196 -16.11 6.10 4.31
CA ILE A 196 -15.44 5.25 5.32
C ILE A 196 -15.94 5.55 6.73
N ILE A 197 -16.28 6.80 7.06
CA ILE A 197 -16.69 7.17 8.41
C ILE A 197 -18.19 6.97 8.62
N ALA A 198 -19.01 7.36 7.64
CA ALA A 198 -20.46 7.49 7.81
C ALA A 198 -21.26 6.28 7.31
N LYS A 199 -20.68 5.41 6.48
CA LYS A 199 -21.35 4.21 5.92
C LYS A 199 -20.83 2.88 6.51
N VAL A 200 -20.11 2.92 7.63
CA VAL A 200 -19.80 1.71 8.43
C VAL A 200 -21.04 1.22 9.15
#